data_AF-A0AAQ4P6T4-F1
#
_entry.id   AF-A0AAQ4P6T4-F1
#
_cell.length_a   1.000
_cell.length_b   1.000
_cell.length_c   1.000
_cell.angle_alpha   90.00
_cell.angle_beta   90.00
_cell.angle_gamma   90.00
#
_symmetry.space_group_name_H-M   'P 1'
#
loop_
_entity.id
_entity.type
_entity.pdbx_description
1 polymer ?
#
loop_
_entity_poly.entity_id
_entity_poly.type
_entity_poly.pdbx_seq_one_letter_code
_entity_poly.pdbx_strand_id
1 'polypeptide(L)'
;MSRDPQSYPFPQVFLVDGGGGPQHADQQPSLVPCWSFPPAQRSSGRRGKSRRCTGAGAALVVLLLFLLVFASLGMEAYQIHSMQAELRELRENHPLAESNTPGKQIALRPEEKKEDQEERAAAHVTGRIEVETFPQTLRWEPHAGRAFTSGAVAYRLEDGALQPNRSGLYHVYSRVELLFRDCSPSSSFVHSVFVRRAGRSAPLTLMEAHRAGFCSQQGGRAWTTESYLASALPLQKSDRVFVNVSHPKYLSHSHYGNFFGLYEV
;
A
#
# COMPACT_ATOMS: atom_id res chain seq x y z
N MET A 1 9.39 -51.33 -11.34
CA MET A 1 9.29 -50.42 -12.50
C MET A 1 7.94 -50.63 -13.15
N SER A 2 7.02 -49.67 -12.99
CA SER A 2 6.17 -49.19 -14.08
C SER A 2 5.42 -47.97 -13.56
N ARG A 3 5.66 -46.82 -14.19
CA ARG A 3 5.03 -45.53 -13.91
C ARG A 3 3.82 -45.43 -14.83
N ASP A 4 2.62 -45.31 -14.28
CA ASP A 4 1.48 -44.80 -15.05
C ASP A 4 1.37 -43.28 -14.81
N PRO A 5 1.28 -42.46 -15.88
CA PRO A 5 1.31 -41.01 -15.78
C PRO A 5 -0.05 -40.42 -15.38
N GLN A 6 0.04 -39.35 -14.59
CA GLN A 6 -1.06 -38.51 -14.13
C GLN A 6 -1.92 -37.99 -15.29
N SER A 7 -3.19 -38.37 -15.27
CA SER A 7 -4.21 -37.79 -16.14
C SER A 7 -4.75 -36.52 -15.49
N TYR A 8 -4.29 -35.36 -15.96
CA TYR A 8 -4.84 -34.05 -15.57
C TYR A 8 -6.03 -33.72 -16.48
N PRO A 9 -7.24 -33.48 -15.95
CA PRO A 9 -8.33 -32.97 -16.78
C PRO A 9 -8.12 -31.48 -17.06
N PHE A 10 -7.90 -31.16 -18.34
CA PHE A 10 -7.90 -29.78 -18.85
C PHE A 10 -9.29 -29.14 -18.67
N PRO A 11 -9.37 -27.84 -18.33
CA PRO A 11 -10.64 -27.14 -18.23
C PRO A 11 -11.29 -26.98 -19.61
N GLN A 12 -12.57 -27.32 -19.71
CA GLN A 12 -13.38 -27.11 -20.91
C GLN A 12 -13.65 -25.61 -21.08
N VAL A 13 -13.10 -25.04 -22.14
CA VAL A 13 -13.38 -23.66 -22.56
C VAL A 13 -14.55 -23.71 -23.53
N PHE A 14 -15.70 -23.16 -23.15
CA PHE A 14 -16.86 -23.06 -24.04
C PHE A 14 -16.61 -21.91 -25.03
N LEU A 15 -16.25 -22.25 -26.26
CA LEU A 15 -16.30 -21.33 -27.40
C LEU A 15 -17.75 -21.24 -27.88
N VAL A 16 -18.29 -20.02 -27.87
CA VAL A 16 -19.60 -19.67 -28.44
C VAL A 16 -19.49 -19.75 -29.95
N ASP A 17 -20.16 -20.72 -30.56
CA ASP A 17 -20.17 -20.95 -32.00
C ASP A 17 -21.19 -20.01 -32.68
N GLY A 18 -20.68 -19.05 -33.44
CA GLY A 18 -21.44 -18.22 -34.36
C GLY A 18 -21.40 -18.88 -35.74
N GLY A 19 -22.56 -19.34 -36.22
CA GLY A 19 -22.69 -20.33 -37.28
C GLY A 19 -22.11 -20.00 -38.66
N GLY A 20 -21.89 -21.09 -39.44
CA GLY A 20 -22.07 -21.10 -40.89
C GLY A 20 -21.09 -21.97 -41.71
N GLY A 21 -21.49 -23.22 -42.01
CA GLY A 21 -21.33 -23.91 -43.32
C GLY A 21 -19.92 -24.36 -43.82
N PRO A 22 -19.74 -25.62 -44.30
CA PRO A 22 -18.44 -26.15 -44.72
C PRO A 22 -18.22 -26.16 -46.25
N GLN A 23 -17.01 -25.83 -46.71
CA GLN A 23 -16.42 -26.38 -47.95
C GLN A 23 -14.89 -26.53 -47.81
N HIS A 24 -14.37 -27.58 -48.44
CA HIS A 24 -13.02 -28.14 -48.34
C HIS A 24 -12.08 -27.71 -49.49
N ALA A 25 -10.78 -27.79 -49.19
CA ALA A 25 -9.62 -28.13 -50.04
C ALA A 25 -8.99 -27.11 -51.03
N ASP A 26 -7.76 -26.73 -50.67
CA ASP A 26 -6.50 -26.69 -51.45
C ASP A 26 -6.19 -25.65 -52.57
N GLN A 27 -4.96 -25.10 -52.42
CA GLN A 27 -4.00 -24.52 -53.39
C GLN A 27 -4.02 -23.02 -53.81
N GLN A 28 -3.06 -22.30 -53.17
CA GLN A 28 -2.14 -21.20 -53.59
C GLN A 28 -2.59 -19.89 -54.30
N PRO A 29 -1.86 -18.76 -54.04
CA PRO A 29 -2.40 -17.41 -54.11
C PRO A 29 -2.15 -16.73 -55.46
N SER A 30 -3.11 -15.92 -55.92
CA SER A 30 -2.86 -14.97 -57.00
C SER A 30 -3.69 -13.69 -56.86
N LEU A 31 -2.96 -12.58 -56.91
CA LEU A 31 -3.30 -11.31 -57.56
C LEU A 31 -4.36 -10.41 -56.90
N VAL A 32 -3.84 -9.38 -56.24
CA VAL A 32 -4.54 -8.16 -55.78
C VAL A 32 -4.99 -7.32 -56.99
N PRO A 33 -6.22 -6.77 -57.04
CA PRO A 33 -6.60 -5.83 -58.08
C PRO A 33 -6.23 -4.39 -57.72
N CYS A 34 -5.74 -3.70 -58.74
CA CYS A 34 -5.16 -2.36 -58.73
C CYS A 34 -6.22 -1.26 -58.61
N TRP A 35 -5.87 -0.17 -57.91
CA TRP A 35 -6.48 1.14 -58.13
C TRP A 35 -5.51 2.02 -58.92
N SER A 36 -5.97 2.44 -60.08
CA SER A 36 -5.31 3.22 -61.12
C SER A 36 -5.15 4.69 -60.76
N PHE A 37 -3.93 5.21 -60.86
CA PHE A 37 -3.61 6.63 -60.93
C PHE A 37 -3.74 7.14 -62.37
N PRO A 38 -4.27 8.35 -62.62
CA PRO A 38 -4.19 8.97 -63.94
C PRO A 38 -2.78 9.57 -64.20
N PRO A 39 -2.38 9.71 -65.47
CA PRO A 39 -1.03 10.10 -65.86
C PRO A 39 -0.78 11.61 -65.82
N ALA A 40 0.50 11.97 -65.74
CA ALA A 40 1.05 13.32 -65.72
C ALA A 40 0.71 14.12 -66.98
N GLN A 41 0.18 15.35 -66.81
CA GLN A 41 0.18 16.35 -67.88
C GLN A 41 1.52 17.09 -67.95
N ARG A 42 1.96 17.27 -69.20
CA ARG A 42 3.21 17.90 -69.63
C ARG A 42 3.35 19.34 -69.17
N SER A 43 4.61 19.68 -68.94
CA SER A 43 5.17 21.01 -68.76
C SER A 43 4.68 22.04 -69.78
N SER A 44 4.28 23.22 -69.30
CA SER A 44 4.50 24.48 -69.98
C SER A 44 5.37 25.35 -69.08
N GLY A 45 6.64 25.47 -69.47
CA GLY A 45 7.62 26.23 -68.75
C GLY A 45 7.31 27.72 -68.76
N ARG A 46 7.72 28.42 -67.71
CA ARG A 46 8.08 29.83 -67.80
C ARG A 46 9.09 30.20 -66.72
N ARG A 47 10.35 30.17 -67.17
CA ARG A 47 11.27 31.31 -67.14
C ARG A 47 11.72 31.83 -65.76
N GLY A 48 13.00 31.59 -65.48
CA GLY A 48 13.83 32.40 -64.58
C GLY A 48 13.96 31.80 -63.18
N LYS A 49 15.08 31.92 -62.48
CA LYS A 49 16.40 32.45 -62.82
C LYS A 49 17.31 31.92 -61.70
N SER A 50 18.56 31.64 -62.06
CA SER A 50 19.74 31.68 -61.19
C SER A 50 19.68 31.01 -59.80
N ARG A 51 20.27 29.82 -59.74
CA ARG A 51 21.25 29.38 -58.75
C ARG A 51 21.89 30.52 -57.93
N ARG A 52 21.74 30.45 -56.58
CA ARG A 52 22.45 31.10 -55.43
C ARG A 52 21.37 31.60 -54.43
N CYS A 53 21.28 31.23 -53.15
CA CYS A 53 22.24 30.75 -52.16
C CYS A 53 21.56 29.76 -51.16
N THR A 54 22.00 28.51 -51.13
CA THR A 54 21.64 27.49 -50.11
C THR A 54 22.37 27.73 -48.77
N GLY A 55 22.48 28.98 -48.35
CA GLY A 55 23.19 29.38 -47.13
C GLY A 55 22.28 30.11 -46.14
N ALA A 56 21.35 30.92 -46.63
CA ALA A 56 20.50 31.75 -45.77
C ALA A 56 19.43 30.92 -45.02
N GLY A 57 18.78 29.96 -45.68
CA GLY A 57 17.76 29.12 -45.05
C GLY A 57 18.34 28.17 -44.00
N ALA A 58 19.48 27.55 -44.29
CA ALA A 58 20.18 26.70 -43.32
C ALA A 58 20.72 27.51 -42.14
N ALA A 59 21.30 28.69 -42.40
CA ALA A 59 21.75 29.59 -41.34
C ALA A 59 20.60 30.09 -40.45
N LEU A 60 19.42 30.37 -41.03
CA LEU A 60 18.22 30.76 -40.29
C LEU A 60 17.71 29.63 -39.40
N VAL A 61 17.68 28.40 -39.90
CA VAL A 61 17.29 27.22 -39.11
C VAL A 61 18.27 26.99 -37.96
N VAL A 62 19.58 27.07 -38.23
CA VAL A 62 20.62 26.94 -37.19
C VAL A 62 20.51 28.04 -36.14
N LEU A 63 20.27 29.30 -36.55
CA LEU A 63 20.04 30.42 -35.64
C LEU A 63 18.84 30.18 -34.74
N LEU A 64 17.71 29.71 -35.29
CA LEU A 64 16.51 29.40 -34.51
C LEU A 64 16.77 28.28 -33.49
N LEU A 65 17.52 27.25 -33.86
CA LEU A 65 17.90 26.19 -32.93
C LEU A 65 18.79 26.74 -31.79
N PHE A 66 19.76 27.60 -32.10
CA PHE A 66 20.55 28.26 -31.06
C PHE A 66 19.70 29.13 -30.14
N LEU A 67 18.75 29.90 -30.67
CA LEU A 67 17.84 30.72 -29.86
C LEU A 67 16.98 29.86 -28.92
N LEU A 68 16.51 28.70 -29.37
CA LEU A 68 15.77 27.77 -28.52
C LEU A 68 16.63 27.21 -27.40
N VAL A 69 17.88 26.84 -27.70
CA VAL A 69 18.84 26.37 -26.68
C VAL A 69 19.18 27.47 -25.67
N PHE A 70 19.41 28.71 -26.13
CA PHE A 70 19.68 29.82 -25.23
C PHE A 70 18.44 30.23 -24.42
N ALA A 71 17.24 30.10 -24.97
CA ALA A 71 16.00 30.34 -24.24
C ALA A 71 15.78 29.30 -23.13
N SER A 72 16.02 28.01 -23.40
CA SER A 72 15.92 26.98 -22.37
C SER A 72 16.97 27.17 -21.27
N LEU A 73 18.24 27.40 -21.65
CA LEU A 73 19.32 27.65 -20.69
C LEU A 73 19.09 28.94 -19.89
N GLY A 74 18.59 29.99 -20.53
CA GLY A 74 18.26 31.26 -19.86
C GLY A 74 17.11 31.12 -18.88
N MET A 75 16.10 30.32 -19.20
CA MET A 75 14.97 30.05 -18.31
C MET A 75 15.39 29.21 -17.10
N GLU A 76 16.25 28.22 -17.29
CA GLU A 76 16.84 27.43 -16.20
C GLU A 76 17.75 28.31 -15.31
N ALA A 77 18.62 29.13 -15.91
CA ALA A 77 19.48 30.05 -15.17
C ALA A 77 18.67 31.09 -14.37
N TYR A 78 17.57 31.58 -14.92
CA TYR A 78 16.66 32.51 -14.24
C TYR A 78 15.96 31.84 -13.05
N GLN A 79 15.48 30.60 -13.21
CA GLN A 79 14.89 29.85 -12.10
C GLN A 79 15.91 29.62 -10.97
N ILE A 80 17.14 29.23 -11.31
CA ILE A 80 18.22 29.05 -10.32
C ILE A 80 18.53 30.37 -9.62
N HIS A 81 18.65 31.48 -10.35
CA HIS A 81 18.92 32.79 -9.77
C HIS A 81 17.77 33.26 -8.87
N SER A 82 16.52 33.05 -9.27
CA SER A 82 15.33 33.39 -8.47
C SER A 82 15.34 32.63 -7.14
N MET A 83 15.62 31.32 -7.18
CA MET A 83 15.72 30.51 -5.97
C MET A 83 16.91 30.91 -5.08
N GLN A 84 18.04 31.30 -5.67
CA GLN A 84 19.18 31.82 -4.91
C GLN A 84 18.90 33.19 -4.28
N ALA A 85 18.12 34.04 -4.94
CA ALA A 85 17.70 35.33 -4.40
C ALA A 85 16.76 35.15 -3.20
N GLU A 86 15.79 34.24 -3.30
CA GLU A 86 14.87 33.89 -2.21
C GLU A 86 15.61 33.28 -1.01
N LEU A 87 16.60 32.42 -1.26
CA LEU A 87 17.48 31.89 -0.21
C LEU A 87 18.39 32.94 0.44
N ARG A 88 18.86 33.95 -0.33
CA ARG A 88 19.66 35.06 0.21
C ARG A 88 18.81 35.98 1.08
N GLU A 89 17.59 36.28 0.66
CA GLU A 89 16.65 37.08 1.46
C GLU A 89 16.30 36.37 2.78
N LEU A 90 16.04 35.06 2.75
CA LEU A 90 15.82 34.26 3.96
C LEU A 90 17.06 34.19 4.87
N ARG A 91 18.27 34.14 4.29
CA ARG A 91 19.54 34.12 5.04
C ARG A 91 19.86 35.47 5.69
N GLU A 92 19.55 36.59 5.04
CA GLU A 92 19.72 37.92 5.65
C GLU A 92 18.68 38.17 6.75
N ASN A 93 17.47 37.61 6.63
CA ASN A 93 16.41 37.75 7.63
C ASN A 93 16.54 36.77 8.82
N HIS A 94 17.43 35.77 8.75
CA HIS A 94 17.72 34.82 9.84
C HIS A 94 19.21 34.43 9.86
N PRO A 95 20.06 35.11 10.65
CA PRO A 95 21.43 34.68 10.84
C PRO A 95 21.47 33.50 11.83
N LEU A 96 21.23 32.28 11.33
CA LEU A 96 21.48 31.07 12.10
C LEU A 96 22.92 30.61 11.87
N ALA A 97 23.64 30.51 12.99
CA ALA A 97 25.04 30.20 13.12
C ALA A 97 25.43 28.88 12.40
N GLU A 98 26.65 28.91 11.87
CA GLU A 98 27.40 27.77 11.34
C GLU A 98 27.25 26.51 12.20
N SER A 99 26.88 25.40 11.56
CA SER A 99 27.34 24.09 11.99
C SER A 99 27.54 23.19 10.78
N ASN A 100 28.81 22.90 10.51
CA ASN A 100 29.28 22.00 9.47
C ASN A 100 29.04 20.54 9.91
N THR A 101 28.23 19.77 9.18
CA THR A 101 28.44 18.32 8.91
C THR A 101 27.38 17.79 7.91
N PRO A 102 27.76 16.93 6.95
CA PRO A 102 26.90 16.56 5.83
C PRO A 102 26.02 15.33 6.15
N GLY A 103 24.75 15.57 6.45
CA GLY A 103 23.72 14.54 6.61
C GLY A 103 22.58 14.75 5.61
N LYS A 104 22.52 13.88 4.60
CA LYS A 104 21.50 13.76 3.56
C LYS A 104 20.07 13.90 4.12
N GLN A 105 19.44 15.06 3.99
CA GLN A 105 18.02 15.26 4.32
C GLN A 105 17.15 15.03 3.09
N ILE A 106 16.38 13.94 3.15
CA ILE A 106 15.27 13.63 2.27
C ILE A 106 14.04 14.37 2.80
N ALA A 107 13.35 15.07 1.90
CA ALA A 107 11.97 15.57 2.00
C ALA A 107 11.66 16.60 3.11
N LEU A 108 11.94 17.88 2.83
CA LEU A 108 11.17 18.98 3.41
C LEU A 108 9.86 19.11 2.61
N ARG A 109 8.78 18.57 3.18
CA ARG A 109 7.42 19.02 2.84
C ARG A 109 7.32 20.52 3.19
N PRO A 110 6.60 21.34 2.40
CA PRO A 110 6.29 22.70 2.80
C PRO A 110 5.61 22.67 4.17
N GLU A 111 6.03 23.53 5.09
CA GLU A 111 5.28 23.80 6.31
C GLU A 111 3.91 24.37 5.92
N GLU A 112 2.96 23.47 5.71
CA GLU A 112 1.55 23.80 5.87
C GLU A 112 1.39 24.27 7.31
N LYS A 113 0.85 25.48 7.47
CA LYS A 113 0.43 26.03 8.75
C LYS A 113 -0.18 24.91 9.58
N LYS A 114 0.42 24.61 10.73
CA LYS A 114 -0.24 23.86 11.80
C LYS A 114 -1.43 24.68 12.26
N GLU A 115 -2.55 24.57 11.55
CA GLU A 115 -3.82 24.45 12.25
C GLU A 115 -3.60 23.31 13.25
N ASP A 116 -4.00 23.50 14.51
CA ASP A 116 -4.15 22.43 15.47
C ASP A 116 -5.26 21.48 14.96
N GLN A 117 -5.01 20.78 13.85
CA GLN A 117 -5.76 19.62 13.44
C GLN A 117 -5.42 18.57 14.48
N GLU A 118 -6.29 18.51 15.47
CA GLU A 118 -6.26 17.51 16.51
C GLU A 118 -6.09 16.15 15.86
N GLU A 119 -4.92 15.53 16.04
CA GLU A 119 -4.59 14.27 15.40
C GLU A 119 -5.70 13.26 15.69
N ARG A 120 -6.21 12.61 14.64
CA ARG A 120 -7.29 11.64 14.76
C ARG A 120 -6.90 10.55 15.76
N ALA A 121 -7.75 10.33 16.76
CA ALA A 121 -7.54 9.30 17.78
C ALA A 121 -7.57 7.91 17.14
N ALA A 122 -6.40 7.31 16.97
CA ALA A 122 -6.25 6.03 16.31
C ALA A 122 -5.00 5.29 16.78
N ALA A 123 -5.07 3.97 16.77
CA ALA A 123 -3.93 3.11 16.99
C ALA A 123 -4.05 1.82 16.17
N HIS A 124 -2.92 1.36 15.69
CA HIS A 124 -2.72 0.04 15.10
C HIS A 124 -1.45 -0.54 15.69
N VAL A 125 -1.56 -1.64 16.42
CA VAL A 125 -0.43 -2.32 17.04
C VAL A 125 -0.30 -3.72 16.47
N THR A 126 0.93 -4.18 16.28
CA THR A 126 1.22 -5.43 15.55
C THR A 126 1.77 -6.50 16.49
N GLY A 127 1.68 -7.77 16.10
CA GLY A 127 2.14 -8.88 16.95
C GLY A 127 3.61 -8.71 17.35
N ARG A 128 3.89 -8.82 18.65
CA ARG A 128 5.25 -8.81 19.18
C ARG A 128 5.71 -10.25 19.40
N ILE A 129 6.92 -10.59 18.96
CA ILE A 129 7.55 -11.87 19.30
C ILE A 129 8.12 -11.73 20.72
N GLU A 130 7.36 -12.18 21.72
CA GLU A 130 7.83 -12.22 23.10
C GLU A 130 8.24 -13.63 23.51
N VAL A 131 9.34 -13.72 24.25
CA VAL A 131 9.81 -14.97 24.86
C VAL A 131 8.97 -15.29 26.11
N GLU A 132 8.50 -14.25 26.80
CA GLU A 132 7.68 -14.37 28.00
C GLU A 132 6.19 -14.39 27.64
N THR A 133 5.45 -15.35 28.18
CA THR A 133 3.99 -15.40 28.03
C THR A 133 3.35 -14.61 29.16
N PHE A 134 2.63 -13.54 28.84
CA PHE A 134 1.79 -12.84 29.82
C PHE A 134 0.46 -13.57 29.94
N PRO A 135 0.17 -14.22 31.08
CA PRO A 135 -1.13 -14.85 31.26
C PRO A 135 -2.19 -13.75 31.26
N GLN A 136 -3.22 -13.91 30.40
CA GLN A 136 -4.46 -13.11 30.30
C GLN A 136 -4.51 -11.93 29.32
N THR A 137 -3.40 -11.44 28.77
CA THR A 137 -3.42 -10.34 27.77
C THR A 137 -2.30 -10.47 26.75
N LEU A 138 -2.60 -10.17 25.49
CA LEU A 138 -1.58 -10.09 24.43
C LEU A 138 -0.81 -8.76 24.49
N ARG A 139 0.49 -8.84 24.19
CA ARG A 139 1.36 -7.69 23.98
C ARG A 139 1.58 -7.45 22.50
N TRP A 140 1.92 -6.22 22.19
CA TRP A 140 1.94 -5.71 20.84
C TRP A 140 3.15 -4.80 20.66
N GLU A 141 3.62 -4.69 19.43
CA GLU A 141 4.58 -3.71 18.98
C GLU A 141 3.82 -2.44 18.58
N PRO A 142 4.01 -1.31 19.29
CA PRO A 142 3.24 -0.08 19.07
C PRO A 142 3.85 0.94 18.09
N HIS A 143 5.14 0.85 17.76
CA HIS A 143 5.82 1.89 16.96
C HIS A 143 6.62 1.36 15.76
N ALA A 144 7.04 0.10 15.77
CA ALA A 144 7.85 -0.45 14.68
C ALA A 144 7.01 -0.91 13.48
N GLY A 145 7.58 -0.79 12.29
CA GLY A 145 6.96 -1.26 11.05
C GLY A 145 5.71 -0.46 10.67
N ARG A 146 4.55 -1.14 10.62
CA ARG A 146 3.25 -0.50 10.31
C ARG A 146 2.43 -0.16 11.56
N ALA A 147 3.01 -0.37 12.74
CA ALA A 147 2.36 -0.02 13.99
C ALA A 147 2.45 1.50 14.24
N PHE A 148 1.40 2.06 14.83
CA PHE A 148 1.36 3.45 15.25
C PHE A 148 0.34 3.66 16.36
N THR A 149 0.55 4.73 17.12
CA THR A 149 -0.45 5.36 17.99
C THR A 149 -0.48 6.84 17.65
N SER A 150 -1.66 7.42 17.51
CA SER A 150 -1.86 8.81 17.05
C SER A 150 -2.97 9.47 17.85
N GLY A 151 -2.83 10.78 18.09
CA GLY A 151 -3.83 11.58 18.78
C GLY A 151 -4.12 11.10 20.20
N ALA A 152 -5.41 11.01 20.54
CA ALA A 152 -5.86 10.73 21.90
C ALA A 152 -5.85 9.23 22.30
N VAL A 153 -5.02 8.37 21.68
CA VAL A 153 -4.92 6.94 22.03
C VAL A 153 -3.49 6.61 22.44
N ALA A 154 -3.32 6.06 23.65
CA ALA A 154 -2.03 5.64 24.17
C ALA A 154 -1.92 4.11 24.24
N TYR A 155 -0.73 3.57 23.96
CA TYR A 155 -0.39 2.19 24.26
C TYR A 155 0.22 2.07 25.67
N ARG A 156 -0.27 1.11 26.47
CA ARG A 156 0.24 0.82 27.81
C ARG A 156 1.22 -0.35 27.76
N LEU A 157 2.52 -0.01 27.78
CA LEU A 157 3.62 -0.98 27.76
C LEU A 157 3.62 -1.94 28.98
N GLU A 158 2.94 -1.59 30.06
CA GLU A 158 2.90 -2.37 31.31
C GLU A 158 1.94 -3.57 31.26
N ASP A 159 0.86 -3.51 30.46
CA ASP A 159 -0.15 -4.57 30.36
C ASP A 159 -0.66 -4.84 28.93
N GLY A 160 -0.21 -4.07 27.93
CA GLY A 160 -0.55 -4.25 26.53
C GLY A 160 -1.86 -3.59 26.10
N ALA A 161 -2.44 -2.71 26.93
CA ALA A 161 -3.70 -2.06 26.64
C ALA A 161 -3.59 -0.96 25.57
N LEU A 162 -4.64 -0.80 24.77
CA LEU A 162 -4.93 0.49 24.12
C LEU A 162 -5.85 1.30 25.04
N GLN A 163 -5.48 2.55 25.31
CA GLN A 163 -6.21 3.44 26.20
C GLN A 163 -6.57 4.75 25.50
N PRO A 164 -7.84 4.95 25.12
CA PRO A 164 -8.33 6.25 24.68
C PRO A 164 -8.34 7.26 25.83
N ASN A 165 -7.94 8.50 25.55
CA ASN A 165 -7.95 9.64 26.46
C ASN A 165 -9.26 10.46 26.33
N ARG A 166 -10.17 10.04 25.46
CA ARG A 166 -11.49 10.67 25.23
C ARG A 166 -12.57 9.62 25.16
N SER A 167 -13.72 9.92 25.75
CA SER A 167 -14.92 9.10 25.59
C SER A 167 -15.50 9.33 24.21
N GLY A 168 -15.90 8.27 23.52
CA GLY A 168 -16.38 8.36 22.14
C GLY A 168 -16.82 7.01 21.59
N LEU A 169 -17.28 7.02 20.34
CA LEU A 169 -17.56 5.80 19.58
C LEU A 169 -16.28 5.39 18.85
N TYR A 170 -15.79 4.18 19.13
CA TYR A 170 -14.57 3.68 18.51
C TYR A 170 -14.87 2.43 17.71
N HIS A 171 -14.33 2.35 16.50
CA HIS A 171 -14.26 1.11 15.76
C HIS A 171 -13.04 0.34 16.25
N VAL A 172 -13.28 -0.73 17.02
CA VAL A 172 -12.26 -1.60 17.59
C VAL A 172 -12.14 -2.84 16.73
N TYR A 173 -10.92 -3.27 16.41
CA TYR A 173 -10.68 -4.46 15.59
C TYR A 173 -9.44 -5.24 16.03
N SER A 174 -9.46 -6.56 15.85
CA SER A 174 -8.37 -7.46 16.20
C SER A 174 -8.33 -8.65 15.25
N ARG A 175 -7.12 -9.06 14.84
CA ARG A 175 -6.84 -10.30 14.11
C ARG A 175 -5.84 -11.12 14.91
N VAL A 176 -6.10 -12.41 15.01
CA VAL A 176 -5.15 -13.39 15.53
C VAL A 176 -5.06 -14.60 14.61
N GLU A 177 -3.86 -15.13 14.45
CA GLU A 177 -3.54 -16.34 13.69
C GLU A 177 -2.83 -17.32 14.63
N LEU A 178 -3.35 -18.54 14.70
CA LEU A 178 -2.82 -19.60 15.55
C LEU A 178 -2.34 -20.78 14.69
N LEU A 179 -1.15 -21.29 15.02
CA LEU A 179 -0.53 -22.49 14.47
C LEU A 179 -0.62 -23.63 15.48
N PHE A 180 -1.54 -24.56 15.22
CA PHE A 180 -1.68 -25.78 16.00
C PHE A 180 -0.76 -26.85 15.43
N ARG A 181 0.25 -27.31 16.19
CA ARG A 181 1.16 -28.37 15.74
C ARG A 181 0.47 -29.74 15.71
N ASP A 182 -0.30 -30.03 16.75
CA ASP A 182 -1.06 -31.26 16.92
C ASP A 182 -2.56 -30.96 16.86
N CYS A 183 -3.07 -30.72 15.65
CA CYS A 183 -4.48 -30.39 15.44
C CYS A 183 -5.35 -31.66 15.59
N SER A 184 -6.40 -31.57 16.40
CA SER A 184 -7.43 -32.61 16.61
C SER A 184 -8.83 -32.08 16.30
N PRO A 185 -9.83 -32.92 15.98
CA PRO A 185 -11.21 -32.47 15.81
C PRO A 185 -11.81 -31.73 17.03
N SER A 186 -11.25 -31.96 18.22
CA SER A 186 -11.60 -31.25 19.46
C SER A 186 -10.84 -29.94 19.68
N SER A 187 -9.87 -29.62 18.83
CA SER A 187 -9.10 -28.37 18.93
C SER A 187 -10.01 -27.19 18.66
N SER A 188 -9.96 -26.23 19.58
CA SER A 188 -10.67 -24.97 19.49
C SER A 188 -9.84 -23.84 20.08
N PHE A 189 -10.24 -22.61 19.82
CA PHE A 189 -9.74 -21.48 20.57
C PHE A 189 -10.80 -20.38 20.69
N VAL A 190 -10.66 -19.61 21.75
CA VAL A 190 -11.42 -18.38 21.96
C VAL A 190 -10.50 -17.20 21.66
N HIS A 191 -11.01 -16.24 20.90
CA HIS A 191 -10.41 -14.92 20.70
C HIS A 191 -11.38 -13.90 21.27
N SER A 192 -10.93 -13.03 22.18
CA SER A 192 -11.78 -12.02 22.79
C SER A 192 -11.11 -10.65 22.87
N VAL A 193 -11.94 -9.62 22.77
CA VAL A 193 -11.58 -8.22 23.06
C VAL A 193 -12.40 -7.79 24.26
N PHE A 194 -11.76 -7.24 25.27
CA PHE A 194 -12.41 -6.84 26.52
C PHE A 194 -11.84 -5.53 27.06
N VAL A 195 -12.59 -4.89 27.95
CA VAL A 195 -12.22 -3.62 28.56
C VAL A 195 -12.15 -3.73 30.08
N ARG A 196 -11.14 -3.08 30.68
CA ARG A 196 -11.09 -2.82 32.13
C ARG A 196 -11.34 -1.33 32.37
N ARG A 197 -12.27 -1.03 33.28
CA ARG A 197 -12.62 0.34 33.69
C ARG A 197 -12.17 0.60 35.12
N ALA A 198 -11.68 1.81 35.39
CA ALA A 198 -11.41 2.23 36.75
C ALA A 198 -12.69 2.14 37.59
N GLY A 199 -12.57 1.61 38.83
CA GLY A 199 -13.71 1.43 39.72
C GLY A 199 -14.59 0.20 39.44
N ARG A 200 -14.30 -0.60 38.41
CA ARG A 200 -14.94 -1.91 38.18
C ARG A 200 -13.94 -3.04 38.40
N SER A 201 -14.29 -4.00 39.25
CA SER A 201 -13.45 -5.15 39.55
C SER A 201 -13.41 -6.19 38.43
N ALA A 202 -14.54 -6.39 37.74
CA ALA A 202 -14.65 -7.36 36.65
C ALA A 202 -14.39 -6.70 35.28
N PRO A 203 -13.55 -7.33 34.42
CA PRO A 203 -13.45 -6.95 33.00
C PRO A 203 -14.79 -7.15 32.27
N LEU A 204 -15.05 -6.33 31.26
CA LEU A 204 -16.22 -6.44 30.40
C LEU A 204 -15.80 -6.93 29.00
N THR A 205 -16.30 -8.10 28.58
CA THR A 205 -16.11 -8.58 27.21
C THR A 205 -16.87 -7.70 26.23
N LEU A 206 -16.17 -7.20 25.21
CA LEU A 206 -16.73 -6.39 24.14
C LEU A 206 -17.08 -7.24 22.92
N MET A 207 -16.19 -8.17 22.56
CA MET A 207 -16.33 -9.06 21.42
C MET A 207 -15.68 -10.40 21.76
N GLU A 208 -16.27 -11.50 21.30
CA GLU A 208 -15.71 -12.83 21.47
C GLU A 208 -16.05 -13.71 20.26
N ALA A 209 -15.10 -14.52 19.82
CA ALA A 209 -15.31 -15.57 18.83
C ALA A 209 -14.73 -16.88 19.34
N HIS A 210 -15.55 -17.93 19.29
CA HIS A 210 -15.12 -19.32 19.47
C HIS A 210 -14.93 -19.97 18.10
N ARG A 211 -13.72 -20.47 17.84
CA ARG A 211 -13.36 -21.17 16.59
C ARG A 211 -13.10 -22.62 16.92
N ALA A 212 -13.78 -23.53 16.21
CA ALA A 212 -13.64 -24.98 16.34
C ALA A 212 -13.91 -25.65 14.98
N GLY A 213 -13.63 -26.95 14.88
CA GLY A 213 -13.92 -27.73 13.66
C GLY A 213 -13.03 -27.39 12.46
N PHE A 214 -11.89 -26.74 12.69
CA PHE A 214 -10.93 -26.39 11.64
C PHE A 214 -9.91 -27.50 11.35
N CYS A 215 -9.75 -28.49 12.23
CA CYS A 215 -8.84 -29.62 11.99
C CYS A 215 -9.52 -30.72 11.15
N SER A 216 -8.72 -31.39 10.32
CA SER A 216 -9.18 -32.59 9.60
C SER A 216 -9.37 -33.78 10.54
N GLN A 217 -10.21 -34.75 10.13
CA GLN A 217 -10.44 -35.99 10.89
C GLN A 217 -9.16 -36.86 10.99
N GLN A 218 -8.27 -36.75 10.01
CA GLN A 218 -6.92 -37.32 10.09
C GLN A 218 -6.05 -36.35 10.91
N GLY A 219 -6.09 -36.50 12.23
CA GLY A 219 -5.36 -35.65 13.16
C GLY A 219 -3.83 -35.67 12.98
N GLY A 220 -3.14 -34.82 13.74
CA GLY A 220 -1.67 -34.87 13.85
C GLY A 220 -0.89 -34.15 12.74
N ARG A 221 -1.56 -33.35 11.90
CA ARG A 221 -0.89 -32.39 11.00
C ARG A 221 -0.96 -30.98 11.59
N ALA A 222 0.09 -30.21 11.35
CA ALA A 222 0.10 -28.80 11.65
C ALA A 222 -1.01 -28.09 10.87
N TRP A 223 -1.73 -27.19 11.53
CA TRP A 223 -2.83 -26.45 10.95
C TRP A 223 -2.80 -24.98 11.39
N THR A 224 -3.02 -24.08 10.45
CA THR A 224 -3.13 -22.64 10.70
C THR A 224 -4.58 -22.22 10.62
N THR A 225 -5.04 -21.44 11.60
CA THR A 225 -6.40 -20.92 11.65
C THR A 225 -6.40 -19.51 12.21
N GLU A 226 -7.40 -18.72 11.83
CA GLU A 226 -7.47 -17.30 12.16
C GLU A 226 -8.84 -16.88 12.69
N SER A 227 -8.84 -15.78 13.42
CA SER A 227 -10.04 -15.11 13.92
C SER A 227 -9.89 -13.60 13.77
N TYR A 228 -10.95 -12.96 13.29
CA TYR A 228 -11.05 -11.50 13.17
C TYR A 228 -12.28 -11.03 13.93
N LEU A 229 -12.11 -10.01 14.78
CA LEU A 229 -13.18 -9.36 15.53
C LEU A 229 -13.17 -7.88 15.18
N ALA A 230 -14.33 -7.29 14.91
CA ALA A 230 -14.47 -5.85 14.79
C ALA A 230 -15.89 -5.39 15.13
N SER A 231 -16.00 -4.23 15.77
CA SER A 231 -17.27 -3.59 16.08
C SER A 231 -17.07 -2.11 16.45
N ALA A 232 -18.08 -1.28 16.21
CA ALA A 232 -18.16 0.08 16.71
C ALA A 232 -18.81 0.08 18.10
N LEU A 233 -18.07 0.52 19.12
CA LEU A 233 -18.44 0.37 20.52
C LEU A 233 -18.14 1.67 21.29
N PRO A 234 -18.96 2.07 22.26
CA PRO A 234 -18.66 3.22 23.12
C PRO A 234 -17.53 2.87 24.10
N LEU A 235 -16.45 3.66 24.07
CA LEU A 235 -15.37 3.59 25.05
C LEU A 235 -15.34 4.85 25.90
N GLN A 236 -15.00 4.71 27.17
CA GLN A 236 -14.83 5.84 28.09
C GLN A 236 -13.37 6.28 28.10
N LYS A 237 -13.16 7.56 28.43
CA LYS A 237 -11.83 8.06 28.77
C LYS A 237 -11.17 7.16 29.80
N SER A 238 -9.92 6.79 29.53
CA SER A 238 -9.10 5.92 30.37
C SER A 238 -9.53 4.45 30.42
N ASP A 239 -10.47 4.00 29.58
CA ASP A 239 -10.76 2.57 29.40
C ASP A 239 -9.51 1.83 28.90
N ARG A 240 -9.16 0.71 29.51
CA ARG A 240 -8.05 -0.13 29.03
C ARG A 240 -8.61 -1.27 28.20
N VAL A 241 -8.40 -1.24 26.88
CA VAL A 241 -8.88 -2.24 25.94
C VAL A 241 -7.79 -3.26 25.64
N PHE A 242 -8.13 -4.55 25.74
CA PHE A 242 -7.22 -5.67 25.63
C PHE A 242 -7.72 -6.71 24.65
N VAL A 243 -6.80 -7.58 24.23
CA VAL A 243 -7.07 -8.79 23.47
C VAL A 243 -6.55 -10.00 24.25
N ASN A 244 -7.31 -11.08 24.25
CA ASN A 244 -6.89 -12.36 24.79
C ASN A 244 -7.24 -13.50 23.82
N VAL A 245 -6.46 -14.58 23.91
CA VAL A 245 -6.71 -15.84 23.22
C VAL A 245 -6.52 -16.99 24.20
N SER A 246 -7.31 -18.05 24.07
CA SER A 246 -7.21 -19.21 24.98
C SER A 246 -5.87 -19.96 24.87
N HIS A 247 -5.20 -19.87 23.71
CA HIS A 247 -3.95 -20.58 23.41
C HIS A 247 -2.85 -19.63 22.92
N PRO A 248 -2.32 -18.72 23.77
CA PRO A 248 -1.36 -17.69 23.33
C PRO A 248 -0.04 -18.29 22.83
N LYS A 249 0.34 -19.47 23.33
CA LYS A 249 1.54 -20.20 22.88
C LYS A 249 1.48 -20.69 21.43
N TYR A 250 0.29 -20.70 20.84
CA TYR A 250 0.08 -21.10 19.45
C TYR A 250 0.00 -19.91 18.50
N LEU A 251 0.12 -18.67 18.98
CA LEU A 251 0.15 -17.50 18.11
C LEU A 251 1.26 -17.63 17.07
N SER A 252 0.89 -17.43 15.81
CA SER A 252 1.83 -17.38 14.70
C SER A 252 2.80 -16.23 14.89
N HIS A 253 4.08 -16.45 14.58
CA HIS A 253 5.09 -15.38 14.54
C HIS A 253 5.17 -14.70 13.17
N SER A 254 4.19 -14.95 12.29
CA SER A 254 4.04 -14.24 11.02
C SER A 254 3.85 -12.75 11.28
N HIS A 255 4.70 -11.92 10.66
CA HIS A 255 4.79 -10.47 10.92
C HIS A 255 3.46 -9.71 10.74
N TYR A 256 2.53 -10.24 9.94
CA TYR A 256 1.22 -9.62 9.69
C TYR A 256 0.03 -10.49 10.11
N GLY A 257 0.29 -11.64 10.75
CA GLY A 257 -0.76 -12.58 11.16
C GLY A 257 -1.59 -12.08 12.34
N ASN A 258 -1.01 -11.21 13.18
CA ASN A 258 -1.64 -10.71 14.40
C ASN A 258 -1.55 -9.19 14.49
N PHE A 259 -2.68 -8.54 14.76
CA PHE A 259 -2.74 -7.10 15.01
C PHE A 259 -3.99 -6.73 15.79
N PHE A 260 -3.94 -5.57 16.44
CA PHE A 260 -5.02 -5.00 17.23
C PHE A 260 -5.06 -3.50 17.00
N GLY A 261 -6.23 -2.90 16.93
CA GLY A 261 -6.34 -1.47 16.77
C GLY A 261 -7.72 -0.92 17.10
N LEU A 262 -7.76 0.40 17.18
CA LEU A 262 -9.00 1.15 17.30
C LEU A 262 -8.83 2.53 16.69
N TYR A 263 -9.93 3.11 16.22
CA TYR A 263 -9.98 4.52 15.83
C TYR A 263 -11.33 5.12 16.18
N GLU A 264 -11.33 6.40 16.52
CA GLU A 264 -12.56 7.16 16.74
C GLU A 264 -13.31 7.35 15.42
N VAL A 265 -14.61 7.03 15.43
CA VAL A 265 -15.49 7.05 14.25
C VAL A 265 -15.93 8.46 13.93
#